data_AF-A0A962FKI3-F1
#
_entry.id   AF-A0A962FKI3-F1
#
_cell.length_a   1.000
_cell.length_b   1.000
_cell.length_c   1.000
_cell.angle_alpha   90.00
_cell.angle_beta   90.00
_cell.angle_gamma   90.00
#
_symmetry.space_group_name_H-M   'P 1'
#
loop_
_entity.id
_entity.type
_entity.pdbx_description
1 polymer ?
#
loop_
_entity_poly.entity_id
_entity_poly.type
_entity_poly.pdbx_seq_one_letter_code
_entity_poly.pdbx_strand_id
1 'polypeptide(L)'
;FYAENRDVTQAGVLAEIAASHGEDAADFEQALLSAEARNTTFRDFLTAQQAGISGFPCLLVGPSNGAYALVSNGYRPLDGLPEALEAWLTQQGLGDGGGKAA
;
A
#
# COMPACT_ATOMS: atom_id res chain seq x y z
N PHE A 1 -7.13 -16.35 -5.51
CA PHE A 1 -6.03 -17.14 -4.93
C PHE A 1 -6.46 -17.89 -3.67
N TYR A 2 -6.45 -17.31 -2.46
CA TYR A 2 -6.63 -18.09 -1.22
C TYR A 2 -8.01 -18.75 -1.02
N ALA A 3 -9.12 -18.07 -1.34
CA ALA A 3 -10.47 -18.60 -1.09
C ALA A 3 -11.00 -19.48 -2.24
N GLU A 4 -10.83 -19.02 -3.48
CA GLU A 4 -11.44 -19.63 -4.66
C GLU A 4 -10.44 -20.38 -5.55
N ASN A 5 -9.17 -20.46 -5.16
CA ASN A 5 -8.08 -21.09 -5.94
C ASN A 5 -7.95 -20.63 -7.41
N ARG A 6 -8.48 -19.43 -7.74
CA ARG A 6 -8.28 -18.79 -9.04
C ARG A 6 -6.80 -18.50 -9.29
N ASP A 7 -6.33 -18.77 -10.51
CA ASP A 7 -4.96 -18.47 -10.96
C ASP A 7 -4.81 -16.97 -11.26
N VAL A 8 -4.45 -16.21 -10.23
CA VAL A 8 -4.25 -14.76 -10.30
C VAL A 8 -2.93 -14.36 -11.00
N THR A 9 -2.18 -15.32 -11.55
CA THR A 9 -1.02 -15.02 -12.39
C THR A 9 -1.42 -14.71 -13.83
N GLN A 10 -2.67 -15.01 -14.22
CA GLN A 10 -3.23 -14.72 -15.54
C GLN A 10 -3.90 -13.34 -15.56
N ALA A 11 -3.56 -12.52 -16.56
CA ALA A 11 -4.12 -11.17 -16.72
C ALA A 11 -5.66 -11.19 -16.86
N GLY A 12 -6.20 -12.10 -17.68
CA GLY A 12 -7.65 -12.25 -17.84
C GLY A 12 -8.39 -12.59 -16.54
N VAL A 13 -7.78 -13.39 -15.65
CA VAL A 13 -8.39 -13.69 -14.34
C VAL A 13 -8.44 -12.44 -13.46
N LEU A 14 -7.40 -11.61 -13.49
CA LEU A 14 -7.39 -10.33 -12.78
C LEU A 14 -8.40 -9.34 -13.38
N ALA A 15 -8.57 -9.32 -14.71
CA ALA A 15 -9.56 -8.49 -15.39
C ALA A 15 -11.00 -8.88 -15.04
N GLU A 16 -11.31 -10.18 -14.97
CA GLU A 16 -12.61 -10.68 -14.49
C GLU A 16 -12.87 -10.28 -13.03
N ILE A 17 -11.84 -10.32 -12.17
CA ILE A 17 -11.95 -9.85 -10.78
C ILE A 17 -12.28 -8.35 -10.78
N ALA A 18 -11.52 -7.54 -11.53
CA ALA A 18 -11.74 -6.10 -11.62
C ALA A 18 -13.17 -5.77 -12.11
N ALA A 19 -13.67 -6.50 -13.09
CA ALA A 19 -15.04 -6.34 -13.60
C ALA A 19 -16.11 -6.60 -12.53
N SER A 20 -15.89 -7.56 -11.62
CA SER A 20 -16.80 -7.79 -10.49
C SER A 20 -16.86 -6.62 -9.49
N HIS A 21 -15.89 -5.70 -9.57
CA HIS A 21 -15.82 -4.46 -8.79
C HIS A 21 -16.24 -3.21 -9.58
N GLY A 22 -16.75 -3.37 -10.81
CA GLY A 22 -17.30 -2.29 -11.63
C GLY A 22 -16.31 -1.66 -12.62
N GLU A 23 -15.09 -2.18 -12.74
CA GLU A 23 -14.14 -1.76 -13.76
C GLU A 23 -14.45 -2.38 -15.13
N ASP A 24 -14.04 -1.74 -16.24
CA ASP A 24 -14.08 -2.39 -17.54
C ASP A 24 -12.95 -3.41 -17.67
N ALA A 25 -13.29 -4.65 -18.05
CA ALA A 25 -12.32 -5.74 -18.10
C ALA A 25 -11.22 -5.52 -19.15
N ALA A 26 -11.58 -4.99 -20.34
CA ALA A 26 -10.64 -4.81 -21.43
C ALA A 26 -9.70 -3.63 -21.16
N ASP A 27 -10.24 -2.53 -20.65
CA ASP A 27 -9.45 -1.37 -20.25
C ASP A 27 -8.51 -1.73 -19.08
N PHE A 28 -8.99 -2.49 -18.10
CA PHE A 28 -8.17 -2.97 -16.99
C PHE A 28 -7.03 -3.88 -17.47
N GLU A 29 -7.32 -4.86 -18.32
CA GLU A 29 -6.29 -5.77 -18.84
C GLU A 29 -5.22 -5.01 -19.64
N GLN A 30 -5.64 -4.05 -20.46
CA GLN A 30 -4.72 -3.18 -21.19
C GLN A 30 -3.85 -2.34 -20.24
N ALA A 31 -4.44 -1.75 -19.19
CA ALA A 31 -3.71 -0.98 -18.21
C ALA A 31 -2.73 -1.84 -17.39
N LEU A 32 -3.15 -3.04 -16.98
CA LEU A 32 -2.34 -4.01 -16.24
C LEU A 32 -1.07 -4.40 -17.02
N LEU A 33 -1.18 -4.60 -18.33
CA LEU A 33 -0.08 -5.00 -19.21
C LEU A 33 0.79 -3.81 -19.69
N SER A 34 0.42 -2.59 -19.35
CA SER A 34 1.12 -1.39 -19.80
C SER A 34 2.55 -1.30 -19.25
N ALA A 35 3.42 -0.62 -20.00
CA ALA A 35 4.78 -0.33 -19.54
C ALA A 35 4.77 0.57 -18.29
N GLU A 36 3.76 1.43 -18.16
CA GLU A 36 3.58 2.30 -16.99
C GLU A 36 3.32 1.47 -15.73
N ALA A 37 2.32 0.59 -15.74
CA ALA A 37 2.00 -0.27 -14.61
C ALA A 37 3.19 -1.15 -14.21
N ARG A 38 3.91 -1.72 -15.19
CA ARG A 38 5.13 -2.50 -14.97
C ARG A 38 6.22 -1.67 -14.28
N ASN A 39 6.48 -0.46 -14.77
CA ASN A 39 7.51 0.42 -14.22
C ASN A 39 7.14 0.90 -12.81
N THR A 40 5.87 1.22 -12.56
CA THR A 40 5.39 1.60 -11.23
C THR A 40 5.51 0.44 -10.25
N THR A 41 5.06 -0.77 -10.62
CA THR A 41 5.21 -1.99 -9.80
C THR A 41 6.68 -2.28 -9.48
N PHE A 42 7.58 -2.10 -10.46
CA PHE A 42 9.01 -2.27 -10.23
C PHE A 42 9.59 -1.26 -9.24
N ARG A 43 9.13 0.00 -9.28
CA ARG A 43 9.53 1.01 -8.27
C ARG A 43 9.07 0.62 -6.87
N ASP A 44 7.89 0.04 -6.72
CA ASP A 44 7.40 -0.41 -5.41
C ASP A 44 8.32 -1.49 -4.80
N PHE A 45 8.79 -2.45 -5.62
CA PHE A 45 9.78 -3.44 -5.18
C PHE A 45 11.11 -2.79 -4.78
N LEU A 46 11.58 -1.79 -5.55
CA LEU A 46 12.80 -1.05 -5.21
C LEU A 46 12.64 -0.25 -3.92
N THR A 47 11.49 0.39 -3.70
CA THR A 47 11.19 1.12 -2.46
C THR A 47 11.23 0.17 -1.26
N ALA A 48 10.61 -1.00 -1.35
CA ALA A 48 10.66 -2.00 -0.28
C ALA A 48 12.09 -2.46 0.02
N GLN A 49 12.88 -2.73 -1.04
CA GLN A 49 14.28 -3.15 -0.91
C GLN A 49 15.14 -2.06 -0.26
N GLN A 50 15.01 -0.80 -0.71
CA GLN A 50 15.78 0.33 -0.20
C GLN A 50 15.42 0.67 1.26
N ALA A 51 14.17 0.45 1.65
CA ALA A 51 13.72 0.57 3.03
C ALA A 51 14.18 -0.59 3.94
N GLY A 52 14.90 -1.60 3.40
CA GLY A 52 15.40 -2.74 4.17
C GLY A 52 14.31 -3.71 4.61
N ILE A 53 13.15 -3.71 3.94
CA ILE A 53 12.03 -4.59 4.29
C ILE A 53 12.38 -6.04 3.89
N SER A 54 12.33 -6.95 4.88
CA SER A 54 12.65 -8.36 4.71
C SER A 54 11.44 -9.30 4.88
N GLY A 55 10.26 -8.75 5.17
CA GLY A 55 9.03 -9.51 5.38
C GLY A 55 7.77 -8.66 5.20
N PHE A 56 6.64 -9.34 5.00
CA PHE A 56 5.32 -8.72 4.81
C PHE A 56 4.27 -9.41 5.70
N PRO A 57 3.17 -8.73 6.11
CA PRO A 57 2.85 -7.33 5.82
C PRO A 57 3.78 -6.35 6.53
N CYS A 58 4.07 -5.20 5.90
CA CYS A 58 4.89 -4.14 6.46
C CYS A 58 4.14 -2.81 6.34
N LEU A 59 4.20 -1.98 7.38
CA LEU A 59 3.62 -0.64 7.39
C LEU A 59 4.71 0.38 7.71
N LEU A 60 4.87 1.34 6.81
CA LEU A 60 5.75 2.49 6.95
C LEU A 60 4.91 3.76 6.98
N VAL A 61 5.37 4.78 7.70
CA VAL A 61 4.79 6.13 7.71
C VAL A 61 5.81 7.14 7.21
N GLY A 62 5.35 8.12 6.44
CA GLY A 62 6.21 9.14 5.82
C GLY A 62 5.98 9.26 4.30
N PRO A 63 6.93 9.86 3.57
CA PRO A 63 8.20 10.37 4.07
C PRO A 63 8.04 11.70 4.83
N SER A 64 8.67 11.82 6.01
CA SER A 64 8.89 13.10 6.70
C SER A 64 10.40 13.37 6.72
N ASN A 65 10.82 14.58 6.33
CA ASN A 65 12.24 14.91 6.12
C ASN A 65 13.00 13.90 5.22
N GLY A 66 12.31 13.33 4.22
CA GLY A 66 12.90 12.39 3.27
C GLY A 66 13.09 10.96 3.80
N ALA A 67 12.60 10.62 5.00
CA ALA A 67 12.71 9.29 5.58
C ALA A 67 11.34 8.70 5.91
N TYR A 68 11.21 7.38 5.72
CA TYR A 68 10.11 6.58 6.24
C TYR A 68 10.43 6.08 7.65
N ALA A 69 9.44 6.01 8.53
CA ALA A 69 9.54 5.34 9.82
C ALA A 69 8.74 4.02 9.80
N LEU A 70 9.28 2.99 10.43
CA LEU A 70 8.65 1.68 10.52
C LEU A 70 7.57 1.66 11.60
N VAL A 71 6.34 1.27 11.23
CA VAL A 71 5.23 1.06 12.16
C VAL A 71 5.08 -0.42 12.52
N SER A 72 5.19 -1.30 11.52
CA SER A 72 5.17 -2.75 11.75
C SER A 72 5.93 -3.50 10.67
N ASN A 73 6.69 -4.52 11.07
CA ASN A 73 7.33 -5.49 10.18
C ASN A 73 6.81 -6.89 10.53
N GLY A 74 5.74 -7.33 9.86
CA GLY A 74 4.99 -8.54 10.14
C GLY A 74 3.55 -8.28 10.60
N TYR A 75 2.77 -9.36 10.68
CA TYR A 75 1.40 -9.31 11.16
C TYR A 75 1.33 -8.80 12.61
N ARG A 76 0.36 -7.91 12.85
CA ARG A 76 -0.08 -7.54 14.18
C ARG A 76 -1.61 -7.32 14.18
N PRO A 77 -2.28 -7.45 15.34
CA PRO A 77 -3.67 -7.02 15.49
C PRO A 77 -3.85 -5.54 15.16
N LEU A 78 -5.08 -5.18 14.76
CA LEU A 78 -5.48 -3.79 14.52
C LEU A 78 -5.49 -2.97 15.82
N ASP A 79 -5.82 -3.60 16.95
CA ASP A 79 -5.87 -2.94 18.25
C ASP A 79 -4.54 -2.22 18.56
N GLY A 80 -4.63 -0.93 18.91
CA GLY A 80 -3.47 -0.10 19.21
C GLY A 80 -2.67 0.37 17.99
N LEU A 81 -3.04 -0.02 16.76
CA LEU A 81 -2.38 0.45 15.54
C LEU A 81 -2.86 1.86 15.14
N PRO A 82 -4.17 2.17 15.10
CA PRO A 82 -4.66 3.53 14.84
C PRO A 82 -4.07 4.56 15.81
N GLU A 83 -4.03 4.26 17.11
CA GLU A 83 -3.53 5.17 18.14
C GLU A 83 -2.03 5.45 17.97
N ALA A 84 -1.25 4.45 17.55
CA ALA A 84 0.17 4.62 17.24
C ALA A 84 0.38 5.51 16.00
N LEU A 85 -0.48 5.39 14.99
CA LEU A 85 -0.46 6.23 13.80
C LEU A 85 -0.87 7.67 14.12
N GLU A 86 -1.92 7.87 14.93
CA GLU A 86 -2.36 9.19 15.38
C GLU A 86 -1.28 9.89 16.22
N ALA A 87 -0.62 9.17 17.12
CA ALA A 87 0.50 9.69 17.89
C ALA A 87 1.65 10.13 16.98
N TRP A 88 1.97 9.35 15.94
CA TRP A 88 2.97 9.73 14.95
C TRP A 88 2.54 10.97 14.13
N LEU A 89 1.31 11.01 13.61
CA LEU A 89 0.78 12.17 12.88
C LEU A 89 0.83 13.45 13.72
N THR A 90 0.47 13.35 15.00
CA THR A 90 0.54 14.47 15.95
C THR A 90 1.98 14.96 16.13
N GLN A 91 2.94 14.04 16.27
CA GLN A 91 4.37 14.40 16.37
C GLN A 91 4.90 15.10 15.11
N GLN A 92 4.33 14.81 13.93
CA GLN A 92 4.68 15.47 12.67
C GLN A 92 3.92 16.80 12.43
N GLY A 93 3.01 17.20 13.34
CA GLY A 93 2.15 18.37 13.14
C GLY A 93 1.05 18.16 12.08
N LEU A 94 0.73 16.91 11.76
CA LEU A 94 -0.24 16.49 10.73
C LEU A 94 -1.52 15.88 11.34
N GLY A 95 -1.64 15.80 12.67
CA GLY A 95 -2.87 15.38 13.33
C GLY A 95 -3.94 16.48 13.31
N ASP A 96 -5.20 16.11 13.52
CA ASP A 96 -6.34 17.04 13.70
C ASP A 96 -6.21 17.83 15.03
N GLY A 97 -5.17 18.64 15.13
CA GLY A 97 -5.03 19.74 16.06
C GLY A 97 -5.56 20.98 15.39
N GLY A 98 -6.84 21.29 15.66
CA GLY A 98 -7.43 22.58 15.33
C GLY A 98 -6.49 23.72 15.70
N GLY A 99 -6.44 24.74 14.86
CA GLY A 99 -5.66 25.94 15.10
C GLY A 99 -5.86 26.44 16.53
N LYS A 100 -4.77 26.53 17.28
CA LYS A 100 -4.63 27.53 18.33
C LYS A 100 -3.29 28.20 18.21
N ALA A 101 -3.38 29.47 17.88
CA ALA A 101 -2.35 30.48 18.01
C ALA A 101 -1.72 30.46 19.41
N ALA A 102 -0.40 30.64 19.44
CA ALA A 102 0.30 31.52 20.36
C ALA A 102 1.66 31.86 19.73
#